data_AF-A0A2M9D6P2-F1
#
_entry.id   AF-A0A2M9D6P2-F1
#
_cell.length_a   1.000
_cell.length_b   1.000
_cell.length_c   1.000
_cell.angle_alpha   90.00
_cell.angle_beta   90.00
_cell.angle_gamma   90.00
#
_symmetry.space_group_name_H-M   'P 1'
#
loop_
_entity.id
_entity.type
_entity.pdbx_description
1 polymer ?
#
loop_
_entity_poly.entity_id
_entity_poly.type
_entity_poly.pdbx_seq_one_letter_code
_entity_poly.pdbx_strand_id
1 'polypeptide(L)'
;MSALLEFLVLLFAAWLPVNPMNHRARDRRLLEAQKVKCAIRAMDGRVLNIGTEWSFGVGEIADRQLKFSPTTGIVGNRTVPVLSVKPIDGDPRFGTTPAWADSAHFAVSTGAGDLALAFPKYLTSEVFALLFPEPQRTPDNTPPQH
;
A
#
# COMPACT_ATOMS: atom_id res chain seq x y z
N MET A 1 -52.23 -5.90 5.25
CA MET A 1 -51.02 -5.70 6.08
C MET A 1 -49.80 -6.21 5.31
N SER A 2 -49.31 -5.49 4.29
CA SER A 2 -48.21 -6.03 3.44
C SER A 2 -47.23 -5.01 2.86
N ALA A 3 -47.44 -3.70 3.03
CA ALA A 3 -46.51 -2.69 2.51
C ALA A 3 -45.40 -2.31 3.51
N LEU A 4 -45.64 -2.50 4.81
CA LEU A 4 -44.70 -2.09 5.87
C LEU A 4 -43.56 -3.09 6.07
N LEU A 5 -43.78 -4.36 5.71
CA LEU A 5 -42.77 -5.43 5.81
C LEU A 5 -41.76 -5.36 4.66
N GLU A 6 -42.20 -5.03 3.45
CA GLU A 6 -41.32 -4.89 2.28
C GLU A 6 -40.36 -3.70 2.40
N PHE A 7 -40.81 -2.59 3.01
CA PHE A 7 -39.96 -1.42 3.25
C PHE A 7 -38.85 -1.69 4.28
N LEU A 8 -39.10 -2.56 5.27
CA LEU A 8 -38.12 -2.96 6.26
C LEU A 8 -37.04 -3.90 5.68
N VAL A 9 -37.41 -4.79 4.75
CA VAL A 9 -36.44 -5.66 4.07
C VAL A 9 -35.50 -4.88 3.16
N LEU A 10 -36.00 -3.83 2.47
CA LEU A 10 -35.17 -2.99 1.61
C LEU A 10 -34.19 -2.11 2.41
N LEU A 11 -34.60 -1.61 3.59
CA LEU A 11 -33.69 -0.89 4.50
C LEU A 11 -32.61 -1.81 5.09
N PHE A 12 -32.93 -3.08 5.38
CA PHE A 12 -31.93 -4.06 5.83
C PHE A 12 -30.97 -4.52 4.73
N ALA A 13 -31.44 -4.60 3.47
CA ALA A 13 -30.58 -4.95 2.33
C ALA A 13 -29.57 -3.84 2.00
N ALA A 14 -29.93 -2.57 2.21
CA ALA A 14 -28.99 -1.44 2.12
C ALA A 14 -28.01 -1.37 3.31
N TRP A 15 -28.25 -2.14 4.37
CA TRP A 15 -27.40 -2.30 5.55
C TRP A 15 -26.69 -3.66 5.58
N LEU A 16 -26.62 -4.35 4.44
CA LEU A 16 -25.71 -5.49 4.32
C LEU A 16 -24.28 -4.96 4.41
N PRO A 17 -23.46 -5.43 5.37
CA PRO A 17 -22.08 -5.03 5.48
C PRO A 17 -21.39 -5.32 4.15
N VAL A 18 -20.75 -4.30 3.57
CA VAL A 18 -19.92 -4.42 2.37
C VAL A 18 -19.00 -5.62 2.55
N ASN A 19 -19.26 -6.66 1.77
CA ASN A 19 -18.70 -7.98 2.01
C ASN A 19 -17.16 -7.91 1.93
N PRO A 20 -16.40 -8.25 2.99
CA PRO A 20 -14.93 -8.11 3.02
C PRO A 20 -14.20 -8.86 1.89
N MET A 21 -14.84 -9.90 1.32
CA MET A 21 -14.35 -10.60 0.14
C MET A 21 -14.17 -9.68 -1.09
N ASN A 22 -15.02 -8.67 -1.26
CA ASN A 22 -14.95 -7.75 -2.40
C ASN A 22 -13.72 -6.83 -2.33
N HIS A 23 -13.23 -6.50 -1.13
CA HIS A 23 -12.05 -5.67 -0.96
C HIS A 23 -10.78 -6.40 -1.38
N ARG A 24 -10.61 -7.66 -0.94
CA ARG A 24 -9.45 -8.48 -1.29
C ARG A 24 -9.37 -8.75 -2.79
N ALA A 25 -10.49 -9.08 -3.43
CA ALA A 25 -10.53 -9.28 -4.87
C ALA A 25 -10.16 -8.00 -5.64
N ARG A 26 -10.64 -6.83 -5.19
CA ARG A 26 -10.29 -5.54 -5.79
C ARG A 26 -8.82 -5.18 -5.60
N ASP A 27 -8.29 -5.38 -4.40
CA ASP A 27 -6.90 -5.06 -4.09
C ASP A 27 -5.95 -6.00 -4.84
N ARG A 28 -6.34 -7.26 -5.06
CA ARG A 28 -5.59 -8.20 -5.92
C ARG A 28 -5.59 -7.78 -7.39
N ARG A 29 -6.73 -7.32 -7.93
CA ARG A 29 -6.80 -6.73 -9.29
C ARG A 29 -5.93 -5.47 -9.43
N LEU A 30 -5.83 -4.66 -8.38
CA LEU A 30 -4.91 -3.52 -8.40
C LEU A 30 -3.46 -4.00 -8.48
N LEU A 31 -3.11 -5.03 -7.72
CA LEU A 31 -1.76 -5.58 -7.69
C LEU A 31 -1.35 -6.21 -9.03
N GLU A 32 -2.28 -6.82 -9.77
CA GLU A 32 -2.06 -7.26 -11.15
C GLU A 32 -1.64 -6.12 -12.08
N ALA A 33 -2.13 -4.90 -11.81
CA ALA A 33 -1.71 -3.67 -12.49
C ALA A 33 -0.53 -2.97 -11.77
N GLN A 34 0.21 -3.70 -10.92
CA GLN A 34 1.32 -3.21 -10.09
C GLN A 34 0.93 -2.04 -9.18
N LYS A 35 -0.31 -1.99 -8.72
CA LYS A 35 -0.84 -0.93 -7.86
C LYS A 35 -1.27 -1.47 -6.51
N VAL A 36 -1.07 -0.69 -5.46
CA VAL A 36 -1.51 -1.02 -4.10
C VAL A 36 -2.14 0.19 -3.45
N LYS A 37 -3.19 0.00 -2.64
CA LYS A 37 -3.65 1.05 -1.74
C LYS A 37 -2.61 1.24 -0.65
N CYS A 38 -2.18 2.47 -0.44
CA CYS A 38 -1.21 2.76 0.59
C CYS A 38 -1.42 4.13 1.23
N ALA A 39 -0.85 4.29 2.41
CA ALA A 39 -0.75 5.58 3.08
C ALA A 39 0.72 5.89 3.32
N ILE A 40 1.07 7.16 3.20
CA ILE A 40 2.42 7.66 3.42
C ILE A 40 2.42 8.86 4.34
N ARG A 41 3.51 8.99 5.10
CA ARG A 41 3.89 10.21 5.83
C ARG A 41 5.40 10.22 6.04
N ALA A 42 5.98 11.37 6.33
CA ALA A 42 7.33 11.44 6.86
C ALA A 42 7.36 10.93 8.31
N MET A 43 8.43 10.17 8.64
CA MET A 43 8.69 9.77 10.02
C MET A 43 9.12 10.96 10.87
N ASP A 44 9.89 11.88 10.29
CA ASP A 44 10.31 13.13 10.91
C ASP A 44 10.39 14.25 9.87
N GLY A 45 10.09 15.49 10.29
CA GLY A 45 10.13 16.69 9.47
C GLY A 45 9.36 16.56 8.15
N ARG A 46 10.06 16.79 7.03
CA ARG A 46 9.50 16.70 5.69
C ARG A 46 10.47 15.94 4.78
N VAL A 47 9.99 14.88 4.14
CA VAL A 47 10.80 14.02 3.24
C VAL A 47 10.15 14.04 1.87
N LEU A 48 10.87 14.39 0.81
CA LEU A 48 10.32 14.49 -0.56
C LEU A 48 9.05 15.36 -0.67
N ASN A 49 9.00 16.43 0.14
CA ASN A 49 7.83 17.31 0.27
C ASN A 49 6.56 16.60 0.78
N ILE A 50 6.73 15.52 1.53
CA ILE A 50 5.72 14.78 2.29
C ILE A 50 5.88 15.20 3.76
N GLY A 51 4.82 15.70 4.38
CA GLY A 51 4.81 16.10 5.80
C GLY A 51 4.61 14.91 6.74
N THR A 52 4.50 15.18 8.03
CA THR A 52 4.27 14.17 9.07
C THR A 52 2.80 13.72 9.14
N GLU A 53 1.91 14.33 8.39
CA GLU A 53 0.51 13.95 8.29
C GLU A 53 0.32 12.78 7.32
N TRP A 54 -0.60 11.86 7.67
CA TRP A 54 -0.97 10.76 6.79
C TRP A 54 -1.67 11.25 5.53
N SER A 55 -1.18 10.80 4.38
CA SER A 55 -1.86 10.91 3.09
C SER A 55 -2.16 9.53 2.55
N PHE A 56 -3.37 9.35 2.02
CA PHE A 56 -3.92 8.09 1.56
C PHE A 56 -4.05 8.10 0.05
N GLY A 57 -3.77 6.98 -0.60
CA GLY A 57 -3.82 6.92 -2.04
C GLY A 57 -3.53 5.55 -2.62
N VAL A 58 -3.09 5.57 -3.88
CA VAL A 58 -2.66 4.40 -4.63
C VAL A 58 -1.19 4.57 -5.01
N GLY A 59 -0.38 3.58 -4.67
CA GLY A 59 1.01 3.48 -5.08
C GLY A 59 1.13 2.54 -6.28
N GLU A 60 1.69 3.03 -7.39
CA GLU A 60 2.19 2.17 -8.46
C GLU A 60 3.63 1.76 -8.11
N ILE A 61 3.90 0.46 -8.14
CA ILE A 61 5.13 -0.15 -7.70
C ILE A 61 5.96 -0.55 -8.91
N ALA A 62 7.21 -0.11 -8.93
CA ALA A 62 8.23 -0.57 -9.85
C ALA A 62 9.50 -0.93 -9.05
N ASP A 63 10.50 -1.49 -9.73
CA ASP A 63 11.79 -1.81 -9.12
C ASP A 63 12.34 -0.60 -8.34
N ARG A 64 12.43 -0.76 -7.01
CA ARG A 64 12.90 0.25 -6.05
C ARG A 64 12.21 1.60 -6.17
N GLN A 65 10.96 1.64 -6.62
CA GLN A 65 10.23 2.88 -6.82
C GLN A 65 8.74 2.73 -6.50
N LEU A 66 8.21 3.72 -5.78
CA LEU A 66 6.78 3.85 -5.50
C LEU A 66 6.27 5.19 -6.04
N LYS A 67 5.39 5.17 -7.04
CA LYS A 67 4.68 6.36 -7.52
C LYS A 67 3.36 6.48 -6.77
N PHE A 68 3.32 7.37 -5.79
CA PHE A 68 2.15 7.64 -4.97
C PHE A 68 1.24 8.68 -5.62
N SER A 69 -0.03 8.32 -5.77
CA SER A 69 -1.11 9.21 -6.20
C SER A 69 -2.15 9.33 -5.07
N PRO A 70 -2.30 10.52 -4.46
CA PRO A 70 -3.21 10.72 -3.34
C PRO A 70 -4.68 10.61 -3.77
N THR A 71 -5.50 9.99 -2.91
CA THR A 71 -6.96 10.10 -2.93
C THR A 71 -7.46 11.04 -1.83
N THR A 72 -6.71 11.16 -0.74
CA THR A 72 -7.01 12.04 0.40
C THR A 72 -5.71 12.47 1.09
N GLY A 73 -5.65 13.70 1.59
CA GLY A 73 -4.49 14.24 2.31
C GLY A 73 -3.90 15.47 1.62
N ILE A 74 -2.72 15.89 2.09
CA ILE A 74 -2.05 17.13 1.68
C ILE A 74 -0.90 16.91 0.69
N VAL A 75 -0.52 15.66 0.47
CA VAL A 75 0.58 15.28 -0.42
C VAL A 75 0.06 15.22 -1.85
N GLY A 76 0.73 15.89 -2.79
CA GLY A 76 0.46 15.73 -4.24
C GLY A 76 1.03 14.43 -4.80
N ASN A 77 0.97 14.24 -6.13
CA ASN A 77 1.64 13.09 -6.76
C ASN A 77 3.14 13.08 -6.44
N ARG A 78 3.67 11.92 -6.05
CA ARG A 78 5.09 11.77 -5.68
C ARG A 78 5.68 10.49 -6.24
N THR A 79 6.92 10.58 -6.69
CA THR A 79 7.76 9.42 -6.96
C THR A 79 8.73 9.26 -5.80
N VAL A 80 8.64 8.12 -5.13
CA VAL A 80 9.43 7.78 -3.94
C VAL A 80 10.46 6.73 -4.34
N PRO A 81 11.76 7.06 -4.39
CA PRO A 81 12.82 6.06 -4.54
C PRO A 81 12.96 5.26 -3.24
N VAL A 82 12.91 3.94 -3.35
CA VAL A 82 12.93 3.00 -2.23
C VAL A 82 14.31 2.35 -2.16
N LEU A 83 15.10 2.74 -1.16
CA LEU A 83 16.43 2.15 -0.94
C LEU A 83 16.35 0.87 -0.10
N SER A 84 15.53 0.91 0.95
CA SER A 84 15.26 -0.27 1.79
C SER A 84 13.89 -0.14 2.45
N VAL A 85 13.34 -1.28 2.87
CA VAL A 85 12.07 -1.36 3.58
C VAL A 85 12.26 -2.19 4.83
N LYS A 86 11.78 -1.71 5.98
CA LYS A 86 11.85 -2.41 7.27
C LYS A 86 10.49 -2.39 7.95
N PRO A 87 10.02 -3.51 8.53
CA PRO A 87 8.80 -3.50 9.33
C PRO A 87 8.97 -2.58 10.55
N ILE A 88 7.92 -1.87 10.91
CA ILE A 88 7.88 -0.98 12.07
C ILE A 88 6.73 -1.41 12.98
N ASP A 89 6.93 -2.44 13.77
CA ASP A 89 6.00 -2.80 14.82
C ASP A 89 6.37 -2.05 16.11
N GLY A 90 5.49 -1.15 16.57
CA GLY A 90 5.62 -0.48 17.86
C GLY A 90 6.54 0.75 17.93
N ASP A 91 6.95 1.34 16.81
CA ASP A 91 7.72 2.60 16.84
C ASP A 91 6.81 3.78 17.18
N PRO A 92 7.10 4.53 18.25
CA PRO A 92 6.27 5.65 18.69
C PRO A 92 6.22 6.80 17.67
N ARG A 93 7.21 6.94 16.78
CA ARG A 93 7.25 7.97 15.72
C ARG A 93 6.18 7.76 14.65
N PHE A 94 5.65 6.54 14.55
CA PHE A 94 4.61 6.19 13.58
C PHE A 94 3.26 6.87 13.88
N GLY A 95 3.05 7.29 15.14
CA GLY A 95 1.84 7.96 15.60
C GLY A 95 0.60 7.06 15.55
N THR A 96 -0.58 7.67 15.63
CA THR A 96 -1.85 6.94 15.50
C THR A 96 -1.96 6.35 14.08
N THR A 97 -2.12 5.04 14.03
CA THR A 97 -2.19 4.22 12.83
C THR A 97 -3.30 4.68 11.89
N PRO A 98 -3.11 4.63 10.55
CA PRO A 98 -4.23 4.81 9.62
C PRO A 98 -5.38 3.83 9.92
N ALA A 99 -6.62 4.25 9.68
CA ALA A 99 -7.85 3.53 10.05
C ALA A 99 -8.08 2.16 9.36
N TRP A 100 -7.05 1.58 8.73
CA TRP A 100 -7.10 0.22 8.22
C TRP A 100 -6.80 -0.75 9.34
N ALA A 101 -7.85 -1.41 9.83
CA ALA A 101 -7.76 -2.40 10.91
C ALA A 101 -6.78 -3.55 10.61
N ASP A 102 -6.43 -3.80 9.34
CA ASP A 102 -5.52 -4.88 8.92
C ASP A 102 -4.43 -4.37 7.94
N SER A 103 -3.69 -3.36 8.37
CA SER A 103 -2.54 -2.82 7.63
C SER A 103 -1.21 -3.24 8.25
N ALA A 104 -0.21 -3.43 7.40
CA ALA A 104 1.18 -3.62 7.80
C ALA A 104 1.96 -2.31 7.60
N HIS A 105 2.92 -2.07 8.50
CA HIS A 105 3.63 -0.80 8.64
C HIS A 105 5.11 -0.95 8.38
N PHE A 106 5.65 -0.03 7.58
CA PHE A 106 7.03 -0.09 7.13
C PHE A 106 7.71 1.26 7.13
N ALA A 107 9.01 1.25 7.43
CA ALA A 107 9.95 2.33 7.22
C ALA A 107 10.52 2.13 5.84
N VAL A 108 10.28 3.10 4.98
CA VAL A 108 10.86 3.18 3.65
C VAL A 108 11.97 4.21 3.72
N SER A 109 13.21 3.75 3.64
CA SER A 109 14.34 4.67 3.55
C SER A 109 14.46 5.19 2.12
N THR A 110 14.47 6.51 2.02
CA THR A 110 14.71 7.24 0.78
C THR A 110 16.06 7.97 0.91
N GLY A 111 16.69 8.38 -0.19
CA GLY A 111 17.90 9.21 -0.12
C GLY A 111 17.70 10.56 0.58
N ALA A 112 16.45 10.99 0.79
CA ALA A 112 16.08 12.24 1.44
C ALA A 112 15.60 12.06 2.90
N GLY A 113 15.57 10.83 3.42
CA GLY A 113 15.06 10.51 4.76
C GLY A 113 14.06 9.36 4.76
N ASP A 114 13.49 9.07 5.93
CA ASP A 114 12.60 7.93 6.12
C ASP A 114 11.12 8.32 6.02
N LEU A 115 10.37 7.53 5.26
CA LEU A 115 8.92 7.60 5.17
C LEU A 115 8.29 6.42 5.89
N ALA A 116 7.19 6.66 6.59
CA ALA A 116 6.29 5.61 7.03
C ALA A 116 5.33 5.27 5.88
N LEU A 117 5.23 3.97 5.57
CA LEU A 117 4.35 3.42 4.55
C LEU A 117 3.44 2.37 5.19
N ALA A 118 2.16 2.41 4.84
CA ALA A 118 1.17 1.43 5.27
C ALA A 118 0.42 0.87 4.05
N PHE A 119 0.18 -0.44 4.02
CA PHE A 119 -0.66 -1.11 3.02
C PHE A 119 -1.31 -2.38 3.61
N PRO A 120 -2.30 -3.00 2.94
CA PRO A 120 -2.98 -4.18 3.47
C PRO A 120 -2.00 -5.32 3.79
N LYS A 121 -2.06 -5.86 5.02
CA LYS A 121 -1.07 -6.81 5.54
C LYS A 121 -0.93 -8.06 4.67
N TYR A 122 -2.05 -8.54 4.12
CA TYR A 122 -2.13 -9.73 3.28
C TYR A 122 -1.51 -9.59 1.88
N LEU A 123 -1.03 -8.41 1.48
CA LEU A 123 -0.33 -8.15 0.20
C LEU A 123 1.17 -7.92 0.37
N THR A 124 1.69 -8.04 1.59
CA THR A 124 3.06 -7.63 1.90
C THR A 124 4.10 -8.35 1.05
N SER A 125 4.02 -9.68 0.96
CA SER A 125 5.01 -10.48 0.24
C SER A 125 5.09 -10.07 -1.23
N GLU A 126 3.94 -9.85 -1.87
CA GLU A 126 3.86 -9.49 -3.28
C GLU A 126 4.33 -8.06 -3.54
N VAL A 127 4.01 -7.11 -2.65
CA VAL A 127 4.51 -5.73 -2.74
C VAL A 127 6.04 -5.70 -2.64
N PHE A 128 6.62 -6.49 -1.74
CA PHE A 128 8.07 -6.60 -1.59
C PHE A 128 8.74 -7.23 -2.82
N ALA A 129 8.13 -8.26 -3.39
CA ALA A 129 8.63 -8.89 -4.61
C ALA A 129 8.64 -7.92 -5.82
N LEU A 130 7.68 -6.99 -5.87
CA LEU A 130 7.65 -5.94 -6.90
C LEU A 130 8.67 -4.82 -6.64
N LEU A 131 8.88 -4.43 -5.39
CA LEU A 131 9.86 -3.40 -5.01
C LEU A 131 11.31 -3.87 -5.12
N PHE A 132 11.56 -5.15 -4.89
CA PHE A 132 12.90 -5.75 -4.93
C PHE A 132 12.86 -7.05 -5.72
N PRO A 133 12.70 -6.97 -7.06
CA PRO A 133 12.72 -8.15 -7.90
C PRO A 133 14.07 -8.87 -7.77
N GLU A 134 14.03 -10.20 -7.69
CA GLU A 134 15.27 -10.97 -7.74
C GLU A 134 16.01 -10.70 -9.06
N PRO A 135 17.36 -10.64 -9.03
CA PRO A 135 18.13 -10.56 -10.27
C PRO A 135 17.77 -11.74 -11.16
N GLN A 136 17.25 -11.48 -12.35
CA GLN A 136 17.04 -12.56 -13.31
C GLN A 136 18.41 -13.17 -13.61
N ARG A 137 18.61 -14.43 -13.21
CA ARG A 137 19.79 -15.19 -13.61
C ARG A 137 19.72 -15.32 -15.13
N THR A 138 20.50 -14.50 -15.84
CA THR A 138 20.75 -14.72 -17.25
C THR A 138 21.33 -16.13 -17.37
N PRO A 139 20.73 -17.05 -18.16
CA PRO A 139 21.32 -18.36 -18.37
C PRO A 139 22.72 -18.15 -18.94
N ASP A 140 23.71 -18.70 -18.24
CA ASP A 140 25.11 -18.64 -18.62
C ASP A 140 25.29 -19.46 -19.89
N ASN A 141 25.19 -18.80 -21.05
CA ASN A 141 25.40 -19.40 -22.36
C ASN A 141 26.90 -19.51 -22.68
N THR A 142 27.76 -19.73 -21.67
CA THR A 142 29.17 -20.05 -21.91
C THR A 142 29.25 -21.47 -22.47
N PRO A 143 29.64 -21.65 -23.75
CA PRO A 143 29.82 -22.99 -24.30
C PRO A 143 30.97 -23.68 -23.56
N PRO A 144 30.88 -25.00 -23.30
CA PRO A 144 31.99 -25.72 -22.71
C PRO A 144 33.22 -25.59 -23.61
N GLN A 145 34.32 -25.09 -23.04
CA GLN A 145 35.61 -25.11 -23.71
C GLN A 145 36.11 -26.56 -23.72
N HIS A 146 36.13 -27.15 -24.91
CA HIS A 146 36.77 -28.43 -25.20
C HIS A 146 38.23 -28.22 -25.63
#